data_AF-A0A2E2HL67-F1
#
_entry.id   AF-A0A2E2HL67-F1
#
_cell.length_a   1.000
_cell.length_b   1.000
_cell.length_c   1.000
_cell.angle_alpha   90.00
_cell.angle_beta   90.00
_cell.angle_gamma   90.00
#
_symmetry.space_group_name_H-M   'P 1'
#
loop_
_entity.id
_entity.type
_entity.pdbx_description
1 polymer ?
#
loop_
_entity_poly.entity_id
_entity_poly.type
_entity_poly.pdbx_seq_one_letter_code
_entity_poly.pdbx_strand_id
1 'polypeptide(L)'
;MSQINPKGGALVKTSVTPASEEKLVREARKIIKSFPHLTLEQAMMGLRKDIYAEIYVNDIYQVAVYRNEDADSLVHVPELKGRCTWLSIKRRDKRPVNNWQDMQTIKNRLVGVDCDAIQMFPAESRMVNTANQYHLIVLPPDATVPFGWGRRHIDTEQRIGKPNGSAQTFRGETL
;
A
#
# COMPACT_ATOMS: atom_id res chain seq x y z
N MET A 1 1.07 17.54 -5.44
CA MET A 1 1.76 16.24 -5.25
C MET A 1 2.98 16.47 -4.40
N SER A 2 3.24 15.61 -3.42
CA SER A 2 4.40 15.76 -2.53
C SER A 2 5.72 15.79 -3.32
N GLN A 3 6.60 16.75 -3.00
CA GLN A 3 7.95 16.91 -3.55
C GLN A 3 8.96 15.92 -2.94
N ILE A 4 8.60 15.22 -1.85
CA ILE A 4 9.49 14.26 -1.19
C ILE A 4 9.38 12.89 -1.83
N ASN A 5 10.54 12.36 -2.21
CA ASN A 5 10.66 11.02 -2.74
C ASN A 5 10.82 9.99 -1.62
N PRO A 6 10.20 8.80 -1.75
CA PRO A 6 10.52 7.67 -0.89
C PRO A 6 12.02 7.33 -0.95
N LYS A 7 12.52 6.60 0.06
CA LYS A 7 13.86 6.03 -0.03
C LYS A 7 14.00 5.16 -1.28
N GLY A 8 15.16 5.22 -1.92
CA GLY A 8 15.40 4.55 -3.19
C GLY A 8 14.93 5.36 -4.41
N GLY A 9 14.63 6.65 -4.23
CA GLY A 9 14.29 7.57 -5.32
C GLY A 9 12.79 7.64 -5.62
N ALA A 10 12.48 8.38 -6.69
CA ALA A 10 11.10 8.56 -7.14
C ALA A 10 10.46 7.21 -7.53
N LEU A 11 9.19 7.04 -7.15
CA LEU A 11 8.39 5.93 -7.65
C LEU A 11 8.00 6.18 -9.11
N VAL A 12 8.42 5.28 -9.99
CA VAL A 12 8.09 5.32 -11.42
C VAL A 12 7.02 4.28 -11.70
N LYS A 13 5.94 4.70 -12.37
CA LYS A 13 4.92 3.76 -12.86
C LYS A 13 5.58 2.87 -13.91
N THR A 14 5.58 1.56 -13.69
CA THR A 14 6.03 0.63 -14.73
C THR A 14 5.06 0.75 -15.91
N SER A 15 5.57 0.87 -17.13
CA SER A 15 4.73 0.89 -18.33
C SER A 15 3.73 -0.24 -18.25
N VAL A 16 2.44 0.12 -18.16
CA VAL A 16 1.32 -0.80 -18.07
C VAL A 16 1.21 -1.48 -19.42
N THR A 17 2.03 -2.49 -19.68
CA THR A 17 1.57 -3.55 -20.54
C THR A 17 0.79 -4.45 -19.60
N PRO A 18 -0.56 -4.47 -19.68
CA PRO A 18 -1.27 -5.53 -19.00
C PRO A 18 -0.60 -6.83 -19.43
N ALA A 19 -0.26 -7.68 -18.45
CA ALA A 19 0.21 -9.01 -18.78
C ALA A 19 -0.78 -9.59 -19.80
N SER A 20 -0.27 -10.10 -20.93
CA SER A 20 -1.14 -10.67 -21.97
C SER A 20 -2.15 -11.63 -21.33
N GLU A 21 -3.33 -11.76 -21.91
CA GLU A 21 -4.36 -12.70 -21.44
C GLU A 21 -3.77 -14.11 -21.20
N GLU A 22 -2.77 -14.50 -22.00
CA GLU A 22 -1.97 -15.70 -21.81
C GLU A 22 -1.25 -15.79 -20.46
N LYS A 23 -0.65 -14.70 -19.97
CA LYS A 23 0.00 -14.66 -18.65
C LYS A 23 -1.05 -14.71 -17.53
N LEU A 24 -2.21 -14.08 -17.69
CA LEU A 24 -3.34 -14.22 -16.75
C LEU A 24 -3.79 -15.69 -16.65
N VAL A 25 -4.03 -16.36 -17.78
CA VAL A 25 -4.40 -17.78 -17.83
C VAL A 25 -3.32 -18.65 -17.20
N ARG A 26 -2.03 -18.37 -17.48
CA ARG A 26 -0.91 -19.12 -16.92
C ARG A 26 -0.83 -19.01 -15.40
N GLU A 27 -0.94 -17.81 -14.84
CA GLU A 27 -0.92 -17.63 -13.39
C GLU A 27 -2.19 -18.20 -12.73
N ALA A 28 -3.36 -18.09 -13.38
CA ALA A 28 -4.61 -18.68 -12.88
C ALA A 28 -4.50 -20.20 -12.77
N ARG A 29 -3.88 -20.86 -13.74
CA ARG A 29 -3.60 -22.31 -13.68
C ARG A 29 -2.70 -22.70 -12.50
N LYS A 30 -1.74 -21.85 -12.11
CA LYS A 30 -0.91 -22.11 -10.92
C LYS A 30 -1.74 -22.01 -9.64
N ILE A 31 -2.63 -21.02 -9.54
CA ILE A 31 -3.53 -20.87 -8.41
C ILE A 31 -4.45 -22.09 -8.29
N ILE A 32 -5.08 -22.53 -9.39
CA ILE A 32 -5.96 -23.72 -9.39
C ILE A 32 -5.19 -24.97 -8.94
N LYS A 33 -3.91 -25.11 -9.33
CA LYS A 33 -3.06 -26.21 -8.85
C LYS A 33 -2.87 -26.19 -7.33
N SER A 34 -2.79 -25.00 -6.72
CA SER A 34 -2.69 -24.83 -5.27
C SER A 34 -4.04 -24.83 -4.55
N PHE A 35 -5.12 -24.48 -5.26
CA PHE A 35 -6.48 -24.33 -4.73
C PHE A 35 -7.49 -24.95 -5.71
N PRO A 36 -7.61 -26.30 -5.73
CA PRO A 36 -8.40 -27.01 -6.76
C PRO A 36 -9.91 -26.74 -6.73
N HIS A 37 -10.41 -26.11 -5.67
CA HIS A 37 -11.82 -25.72 -5.54
C HIS A 37 -12.19 -24.45 -6.32
N LEU A 38 -11.20 -23.72 -6.84
CA LEU A 38 -11.43 -22.53 -7.65
C LEU A 38 -11.58 -22.90 -9.13
N THR A 39 -12.57 -22.34 -9.80
CA THR A 39 -12.66 -22.40 -11.27
C THR A 39 -11.61 -21.50 -11.93
N LEU A 40 -11.32 -21.75 -13.22
CA LEU A 40 -10.43 -20.87 -13.99
C LEU A 40 -10.95 -19.43 -14.00
N GLU A 41 -12.25 -19.24 -14.14
CA GLU A 41 -12.89 -17.93 -14.09
C GLU A 41 -12.71 -17.24 -12.73
N GLN A 42 -12.92 -17.96 -11.62
CA GLN A 42 -12.71 -17.43 -10.27
C GLN A 42 -11.24 -17.07 -10.00
N ALA A 43 -10.31 -17.93 -10.40
CA ALA A 43 -8.88 -17.67 -10.29
C ALA A 43 -8.44 -16.49 -11.17
N MET A 44 -8.96 -16.40 -12.40
CA MET A 44 -8.72 -15.27 -13.30
C MET A 44 -9.33 -13.98 -12.75
N MET A 45 -10.53 -14.02 -12.17
CA MET A 45 -11.16 -12.85 -11.55
C MET A 45 -10.35 -12.34 -10.37
N GLY A 46 -9.87 -13.24 -9.50
CA GLY A 46 -8.96 -12.89 -8.39
C GLY A 46 -7.63 -12.30 -8.87
N LEU A 47 -7.06 -12.84 -9.95
CA LEU A 47 -5.80 -12.36 -10.53
C LEU A 47 -5.93 -11.12 -11.39
N ARG A 48 -7.10 -10.87 -11.99
CA ARG A 48 -7.34 -9.74 -12.89
C ARG A 48 -6.95 -8.47 -12.17
N LYS A 49 -7.47 -8.29 -10.96
CA LYS A 49 -7.15 -7.18 -10.09
C LYS A 49 -5.63 -7.00 -9.88
N ASP A 50 -4.91 -8.07 -9.59
CA ASP A 50 -3.45 -8.01 -9.36
C ASP A 50 -2.62 -7.81 -10.63
N ILE A 51 -3.11 -8.30 -11.77
CA ILE A 51 -2.46 -8.19 -13.07
C ILE A 51 -2.64 -6.81 -13.69
N TYR A 52 -3.81 -6.20 -13.49
CA TYR A 52 -4.13 -4.88 -13.99
C TYR A 52 -3.83 -3.75 -13.00
N ALA A 53 -3.36 -4.09 -11.78
CA ALA A 53 -2.94 -3.12 -10.79
C ALA A 53 -1.88 -2.16 -11.35
N GLU A 54 -1.97 -0.88 -11.00
CA GLU A 54 -0.90 0.06 -11.32
C GLU A 54 0.32 -0.27 -10.46
N ILE A 55 1.42 -0.69 -11.09
CA ILE A 55 2.66 -0.99 -10.38
C ILE A 55 3.60 0.21 -10.45
N TYR A 56 4.04 0.66 -9.28
CA TYR A 56 5.09 1.66 -9.13
C TYR A 56 6.32 1.02 -8.50
N VAL A 57 7.50 1.37 -9.00
CA VAL A 57 8.77 0.83 -8.51
C VAL A 57 9.79 1.93 -8.28
N ASN A 58 10.68 1.70 -7.33
CA ASN A 58 11.96 2.41 -7.22
C ASN A 58 13.05 1.39 -6.82
N ASP A 59 14.19 1.85 -6.32
CA ASP A 59 15.29 0.94 -5.97
C ASP A 59 14.97 0.00 -4.80
N ILE A 60 14.03 0.39 -3.93
CA ILE A 60 13.71 -0.34 -2.70
C ILE A 60 12.33 -0.99 -2.76
N TYR A 61 11.33 -0.27 -3.25
CA TYR A 61 9.93 -0.62 -3.15
C TYR A 61 9.34 -1.01 -4.49
N GLN A 62 8.36 -1.91 -4.41
CA GLN A 62 7.34 -2.12 -5.42
C GLN A 62 5.99 -1.91 -4.73
N VAL A 63 5.13 -1.10 -5.35
CA VAL A 63 3.80 -0.75 -4.84
C VAL A 63 2.77 -1.09 -5.91
N ALA A 64 1.83 -1.97 -5.59
CA ALA A 64 0.62 -2.14 -6.38
C ALA A 64 -0.46 -1.19 -5.84
N VAL A 65 -1.09 -0.45 -6.74
CA VAL A 65 -2.13 0.53 -6.43
C VAL A 65 -3.44 0.06 -7.03
N TYR A 66 -4.44 -0.08 -6.17
CA TYR A 66 -5.80 -0.48 -6.51
C TYR A 66 -6.72 0.67 -6.14
N ARG A 67 -7.37 1.29 -7.13
CA ARG A 67 -8.15 2.51 -6.93
C ARG A 67 -9.64 2.19 -6.93
N ASN A 68 -10.41 2.96 -6.17
CA ASN A 68 -11.87 2.96 -6.20
C ASN A 68 -12.43 1.55 -5.91
N GLU A 69 -13.22 1.00 -6.82
CA GLU A 69 -13.86 -0.33 -6.73
C GLU A 69 -12.83 -1.45 -6.55
N ASP A 70 -11.60 -1.27 -7.08
CA ASP A 70 -10.52 -2.22 -6.85
C ASP A 70 -10.08 -2.23 -5.38
N ALA A 71 -10.40 -1.26 -4.53
CA ALA A 71 -10.11 -1.32 -3.10
C ALA A 71 -11.19 -2.05 -2.29
N ASP A 72 -12.37 -2.31 -2.86
CA ASP A 72 -13.58 -2.63 -2.10
C ASP A 72 -13.50 -3.92 -1.30
N SER A 73 -12.69 -4.89 -1.71
CA SER A 73 -12.51 -6.14 -0.95
C SER A 73 -11.98 -5.91 0.47
N LEU A 74 -11.33 -4.76 0.73
CA LEU A 74 -10.80 -4.38 2.04
C LEU A 74 -11.63 -3.30 2.75
N VAL A 75 -12.68 -2.79 2.10
CA VAL A 75 -13.55 -1.74 2.63
C VAL A 75 -14.87 -2.36 3.03
N HIS A 76 -15.20 -2.33 4.31
CA HIS A 76 -16.45 -2.92 4.83
C HIS A 76 -17.53 -1.87 5.14
N VAL A 77 -17.21 -0.59 4.96
CA VAL A 77 -18.14 0.53 5.16
C VAL A 77 -18.78 0.87 3.81
N PRO A 78 -20.11 0.70 3.64
CA PRO A 78 -20.79 0.94 2.36
C PRO A 78 -20.52 2.32 1.76
N GLU A 79 -20.49 3.37 2.57
CA GLU A 79 -20.32 4.77 2.17
C GLU A 79 -18.92 5.08 1.62
N LEU A 80 -17.96 4.17 1.84
CA LEU A 80 -16.58 4.28 1.38
C LEU A 80 -16.26 3.34 0.19
N LYS A 81 -17.21 2.48 -0.21
CA LYS A 81 -17.07 1.63 -1.40
C LYS A 81 -16.89 2.50 -2.64
N GLY A 82 -16.01 2.09 -3.54
CA GLY A 82 -15.68 2.81 -4.77
C GLY A 82 -14.86 4.09 -4.57
N ARG A 83 -14.45 4.43 -3.33
CA ARG A 83 -13.82 5.72 -3.01
C ARG A 83 -12.42 5.62 -2.42
N CYS A 84 -12.06 4.46 -1.88
CA CYS A 84 -10.77 4.25 -1.25
C CYS A 84 -9.68 3.87 -2.26
N THR A 85 -8.42 3.99 -1.85
CA THR A 85 -7.28 3.39 -2.56
C THR A 85 -6.61 2.37 -1.67
N TRP A 86 -6.34 1.17 -2.19
CA TRP A 86 -5.51 0.18 -1.54
C TRP A 86 -4.09 0.24 -2.09
N LEU A 87 -3.11 0.44 -1.21
CA LEU A 87 -1.68 0.34 -1.52
C LEU A 87 -1.13 -0.97 -0.95
N SER A 88 -0.54 -1.77 -1.82
CA SER A 88 0.09 -3.04 -1.46
C SER A 88 1.59 -2.92 -1.68
N ILE A 89 2.33 -2.79 -0.58
CA ILE A 89 3.72 -2.34 -0.56
C ILE A 89 4.62 -3.51 -0.16
N LYS A 90 5.67 -3.75 -0.95
CA LYS A 90 6.72 -4.71 -0.62
C LYS A 90 8.10 -4.14 -0.95
N ARG A 91 9.13 -4.64 -0.26
CA ARG A 91 10.51 -4.40 -0.68
C ARG A 91 10.90 -5.37 -1.80
N ARG A 92 11.71 -4.88 -2.73
CA ARG A 92 12.24 -5.68 -3.84
C ARG A 92 13.24 -6.74 -3.37
N ASP A 93 13.94 -6.49 -2.26
CA ASP A 93 14.83 -7.45 -1.59
C ASP A 93 14.11 -8.45 -0.68
N LYS A 94 12.76 -8.44 -0.68
CA LYS A 94 11.88 -9.31 0.13
C LYS A 94 12.04 -9.15 1.65
N ARG A 95 12.80 -8.18 2.14
CA ARG A 95 12.88 -7.90 3.58
C ARG A 95 11.59 -7.24 4.08
N PRO A 96 11.32 -7.29 5.40
CA PRO A 96 10.22 -6.55 6.03
C PRO A 96 10.28 -5.04 5.74
N VAL A 97 9.11 -4.40 5.62
CA VAL A 97 8.98 -2.93 5.66
C VAL A 97 8.82 -2.54 7.12
N ASN A 98 9.81 -1.83 7.68
CA ASN A 98 9.85 -1.52 9.12
C ASN A 98 9.88 -0.01 9.43
N ASN A 99 9.69 0.86 8.43
CA ASN A 99 9.75 2.30 8.62
C ASN A 99 8.45 2.97 8.16
N TRP A 100 7.72 3.54 9.12
CA TRP A 100 6.45 4.22 8.90
C TRP A 100 6.58 5.47 8.01
N GLN A 101 7.72 6.16 8.03
CA GLN A 101 7.93 7.37 7.22
C GLN A 101 7.98 7.04 5.72
N ASP A 102 8.50 5.85 5.38
CA ASP A 102 8.51 5.38 4.00
C ASP A 102 7.06 5.13 3.54
N MET A 103 6.24 4.49 4.38
CA MET A 103 4.81 4.29 4.11
C MET A 103 4.04 5.61 3.94
N GLN A 104 4.26 6.58 4.83
CA GLN A 104 3.68 7.92 4.74
C GLN A 104 4.06 8.61 3.42
N THR A 105 5.34 8.57 3.05
CA THR A 105 5.86 9.24 1.84
C THR A 105 5.30 8.59 0.57
N ILE A 106 5.26 7.24 0.52
CA ILE A 106 4.65 6.50 -0.58
C ILE A 106 3.17 6.89 -0.75
N LYS A 107 2.41 6.92 0.35
CA LYS A 107 1.00 7.32 0.35
C LYS A 107 0.81 8.75 -0.13
N ASN A 108 1.59 9.69 0.40
CA ASN A 108 1.57 11.09 -0.02
C ASN A 108 1.86 11.25 -1.52
N ARG A 109 2.80 10.46 -2.05
CA ARG A 109 3.22 10.54 -3.44
C ARG A 109 2.20 9.95 -4.41
N LEU A 110 1.59 8.82 -4.05
CA LEU A 110 0.72 8.04 -4.94
C LEU A 110 -0.77 8.38 -4.83
N VAL A 111 -1.20 8.92 -3.68
CA VAL A 111 -2.62 9.20 -3.41
C VAL A 111 -2.82 10.68 -3.08
N GLY A 112 -2.17 11.19 -2.03
CA GLY A 112 -2.33 12.59 -1.65
C GLY A 112 -1.83 12.88 -0.22
N VAL A 113 -1.46 14.14 0.01
CA VAL A 113 -1.02 14.62 1.33
C VAL A 113 -2.19 14.77 2.30
N ASP A 114 -3.38 15.08 1.77
CA ASP A 114 -4.62 15.33 2.52
C ASP A 114 -5.45 14.05 2.76
N CYS A 115 -4.90 12.88 2.47
CA CYS A 115 -5.57 11.60 2.66
C CYS A 115 -5.02 10.87 3.90
N ASP A 116 -5.92 10.41 4.76
CA ASP A 116 -5.58 9.50 5.83
C ASP A 116 -5.41 8.07 5.31
N ALA A 117 -4.58 7.28 5.99
CA ALA A 117 -4.37 5.88 5.66
C ALA A 117 -4.30 5.00 6.90
N ILE A 118 -4.87 3.81 6.81
CA ILE A 118 -4.88 2.81 7.87
C ILE A 118 -4.04 1.60 7.45
N GLN A 119 -3.10 1.21 8.32
CA GLN A 119 -2.54 -0.13 8.37
C GLN A 119 -3.18 -0.86 9.55
N MET A 120 -3.79 -2.02 9.32
CA MET A 120 -4.43 -2.77 10.40
C MET A 120 -3.54 -3.92 10.88
N PHE A 121 -3.60 -4.15 12.19
CA PHE A 121 -3.16 -5.37 12.84
C PHE A 121 -4.43 -6.11 13.22
N PRO A 122 -4.90 -7.07 12.40
CA PRO A 122 -6.18 -7.72 12.63
C PRO A 122 -6.15 -8.61 13.87
N ALA A 123 -7.32 -8.98 14.37
CA ALA A 123 -7.43 -10.07 15.34
C ALA A 123 -6.81 -11.35 14.75
N GLU A 124 -6.24 -12.21 15.61
CA GLU A 124 -5.51 -13.41 15.20
C GLU A 124 -6.31 -14.29 14.22
N SER A 125 -7.61 -14.45 14.44
CA SER A 125 -8.53 -15.22 13.58
C SER A 125 -8.68 -14.67 12.16
N ARG A 126 -8.25 -13.42 11.92
CA ARG A 126 -8.27 -12.72 10.62
C ARG A 126 -6.86 -12.38 10.13
N MET A 127 -5.82 -12.89 10.79
CA MET A 127 -4.44 -12.61 10.40
C MET A 127 -4.14 -13.16 9.01
N VAL A 128 -3.53 -12.33 8.18
CA VAL A 128 -2.99 -12.72 6.88
C VAL A 128 -1.49 -12.48 6.91
N ASN A 129 -0.70 -13.55 6.97
CA ASN A 129 0.76 -13.51 6.98
C ASN A 129 1.34 -14.49 5.95
N THR A 130 1.24 -14.14 4.68
CA THR A 130 1.67 -14.99 3.55
C THR A 130 2.92 -14.45 2.85
N ALA A 131 3.27 -13.18 3.06
CA ALA A 131 4.43 -12.53 2.49
C ALA A 131 4.85 -11.30 3.31
N ASN A 132 6.09 -10.83 3.13
CA ASN A 132 6.56 -9.52 3.62
C ASN A 132 5.93 -8.38 2.81
N GLN A 133 4.61 -8.28 2.85
CA GLN A 133 3.77 -7.36 2.11
C GLN A 133 2.84 -6.64 3.07
N TYR A 134 2.75 -5.33 2.89
CA TYR A 134 2.12 -4.42 3.83
C TYR A 134 1.04 -3.64 3.11
N HIS A 135 -0.12 -3.53 3.75
CA HIS A 135 -1.32 -2.99 3.12
C HIS A 135 -1.74 -1.70 3.80
N LEU A 136 -1.91 -0.63 3.02
CA LEU A 136 -2.55 0.60 3.44
C LEU A 136 -3.89 0.74 2.75
N ILE A 137 -4.94 1.03 3.51
CA ILE A 137 -6.22 1.48 2.99
C ILE A 137 -6.23 2.99 3.16
N VAL A 138 -6.25 3.72 2.05
CA VAL A 138 -6.20 5.18 2.01
C VAL A 138 -7.60 5.70 1.75
N LEU A 139 -8.08 6.56 2.65
CA LEU A 139 -9.40 7.19 2.57
C LEU A 139 -9.41 8.30 1.50
N PRO A 140 -10.58 8.66 0.96
CA PRO A 140 -10.70 9.85 0.12
C PRO A 140 -10.39 11.12 0.95
N PRO A 141 -9.96 12.23 0.32
CA PRO A 141 -9.49 13.43 1.03
C PRO A 141 -10.56 14.13 1.88
N ASP A 142 -11.84 13.83 1.65
CA ASP A 142 -12.98 14.36 2.42
C ASP A 142 -13.39 13.45 3.60
N ALA A 143 -12.66 12.36 3.84
CA ALA A 143 -12.88 11.45 4.95
C ALA A 143 -11.64 11.32 5.83
N THR A 144 -11.84 11.34 7.14
CA THR A 144 -10.78 11.21 8.14
C THR A 144 -10.95 9.93 8.94
N VAL A 145 -9.84 9.34 9.38
CA VAL A 145 -9.88 8.22 10.31
C VAL A 145 -10.37 8.73 11.67
N PRO A 146 -11.36 8.09 12.31
CA PRO A 146 -11.90 8.56 13.59
C PRO A 146 -11.00 8.25 14.79
N PHE A 147 -9.72 7.95 14.56
CA PHE A 147 -8.72 7.56 15.55
C PHE A 147 -7.38 8.21 15.23
N GLY A 148 -6.61 8.57 16.25
CA GLY A 148 -5.27 9.15 16.09
C GLY A 148 -5.21 10.64 16.43
N TRP A 149 -4.39 11.38 15.70
CA TRP A 149 -4.11 12.80 15.97
C TRP A 149 -4.99 13.72 15.12
N GLY A 150 -5.75 14.61 15.77
CA GLY A 150 -6.56 15.63 15.07
C GLY A 150 -5.78 16.87 14.64
N ARG A 151 -4.47 16.93 14.90
CA ARG A 151 -3.60 18.05 14.51
C ARG A 151 -2.18 17.56 14.20
N ARG A 152 -1.52 18.24 13.28
CA ARG A 152 -0.12 18.00 12.94
C ARG A 152 0.79 18.43 14.09
N HIS A 153 1.61 17.52 14.59
CA HIS A 153 2.63 17.78 15.62
C HIS A 153 3.93 17.11 15.22
N ILE A 154 4.95 17.91 14.84
CA ILE A 154 6.20 17.41 14.27
C ILE A 154 7.37 18.09 14.95
N ASP A 155 8.31 17.27 15.42
CA ASP A 155 9.62 17.73 15.82
C ASP A 155 10.55 17.74 14.59
N THR A 156 11.06 18.91 14.24
CA THR A 156 11.99 19.10 13.12
C THR A 156 13.45 19.15 13.56
N GLU A 157 13.72 19.16 14.87
CA GLU A 157 15.08 19.17 15.39
C GLU A 157 15.70 17.77 15.27
N GLN A 158 16.80 17.67 14.52
CA GLN A 158 17.57 16.43 14.46
C GLN A 158 18.37 16.26 15.75
N ARG A 159 17.84 15.47 16.68
CA ARG A 159 18.54 15.13 17.92
C ARG A 159 19.10 13.71 17.81
N ILE A 160 20.40 13.54 18.09
CA ILE A 160 21.00 12.22 18.26
C ILE A 160 20.37 11.60 19.50
N GLY A 161 19.73 10.44 19.34
CA GLY A 161 19.07 9.75 20.44
C GLY A 161 20.04 9.41 21.56
N LYS A 162 19.89 10.06 22.71
CA LYS A 162 20.48 9.60 23.98
C LYS A 162 19.54 8.57 24.61
N PRO A 163 20.03 7.62 25.44
CA PRO A 163 19.15 6.78 26.25
C PRO A 163 18.14 7.65 27.02
N ASN A 164 16.86 7.31 26.94
CA ASN A 164 15.73 8.08 27.51
C ASN A 164 15.52 9.51 26.97
N GLY A 165 16.20 9.89 25.88
CA GLY A 165 15.96 11.14 25.15
C GLY A 165 15.03 10.96 23.95
N SER A 166 14.41 12.04 23.47
CA SER A 166 13.68 12.03 22.21
C SER A 166 14.66 11.80 21.05
N ALA A 167 14.43 10.76 20.26
CA ALA A 167 15.19 10.48 19.04
C ALA A 167 14.22 10.38 17.87
N GLN A 168 14.18 11.40 17.02
CA GLN A 168 13.38 11.34 15.79
C GLN A 168 14.13 12.02 14.66
N THR A 169 14.18 11.35 13.51
CA THR A 169 14.59 11.97 12.26
C THR A 169 13.33 12.14 11.44
N PHE A 170 12.85 13.36 11.23
CA PHE A 170 11.74 13.64 10.32
C PHE A 170 12.28 13.80 8.89
N ARG A 171 11.68 13.08 7.94
CA ARG A 171 12.04 13.15 6.51
C ARG A 171 10.87 13.56 5.62
N GLY A 172 9.81 14.12 6.21
CA GLY A 172 8.62 14.58 5.49
C GLY A 172 8.67 16.07 5.13
N GLU A 173 7.62 16.58 4.48
CA GLU A 173 7.58 17.97 4.02
C GLU A 173 7.45 18.89 5.22
N THR A 174 8.22 19.97 5.24
CA THR A 174 7.93 21.14 6.06
C THR A 174 6.85 21.91 5.31
N LEU A 175 5.61 21.81 5.79
CA LEU A 175 4.49 22.60 5.29
C LEU A 175 4.65 24.06 5.73
#